data_AF-A0A955QL66-F1
#
_entry.id   AF-A0A955QL66-F1
#
_cell.length_a   1.000
_cell.length_b   1.000
_cell.length_c   1.000
_cell.angle_alpha   90.00
_cell.angle_beta   90.00
_cell.angle_gamma   90.00
#
_symmetry.space_group_name_H-M   'P 1'
#
loop_
_entity.id
_entity.type
_entity.pdbx_description
1 polymer ?
#
loop_
_entity_poly.entity_id
_entity_poly.type
_entity_poly.pdbx_seq_one_letter_code
_entity_poly.pdbx_strand_id
1 'polypeptide(L)'
;MARRGSEKRQRTKMLSVRFNEQEADALRSLADRAGLSVSSLMRRALLNTPPPRAARRPTVNHKAVAQLLGQLGKIGTNINQLAKQANAGRFQANSIELAMQDLMELRTACLQALGREPDSPPDDQD
;
A
#
# COMPACT_ATOMS: atom_id res chain seq x y z
N MET A 1 19.02 33.06 -1.22
CA MET A 1 20.26 32.25 -1.37
C MET A 1 20.12 30.98 -0.52
N ALA A 2 20.03 29.79 -1.13
CA ALA A 2 19.87 28.53 -0.41
C ALA A 2 21.22 28.05 0.14
N ARG A 3 21.30 27.77 1.45
CA ARG A 3 22.51 27.24 2.10
C ARG A 3 22.82 25.84 1.54
N ARG A 4 23.95 25.68 0.84
CA ARG A 4 24.51 24.37 0.46
C ARG A 4 24.79 23.58 1.73
N GLY A 5 24.04 22.49 1.96
CA GLY A 5 24.35 21.54 3.02
C GLY A 5 25.75 20.94 2.81
N SER A 6 26.51 20.80 3.89
CA SER A 6 27.89 20.30 3.89
C SER A 6 28.06 18.99 3.10
N GLU A 7 28.94 18.99 2.10
CA GLU A 7 29.30 17.83 1.27
C GLU A 7 29.94 16.68 2.06
N LYS A 8 30.39 16.91 3.30
CA LYS A 8 31.08 15.89 4.13
C LYS A 8 30.24 14.64 4.41
N ARG A 9 28.92 14.66 4.13
CA ARG A 9 28.01 13.52 4.30
C ARG A 9 27.78 12.72 3.01
N GLN A 10 28.35 13.15 1.88
CA GLN A 10 28.22 12.42 0.61
C GLN A 10 29.01 11.11 0.66
N ARG A 11 28.35 10.02 0.25
CA ARG A 11 28.94 8.68 0.23
C ARG A 11 29.57 8.47 -1.15
N THR A 12 30.89 8.57 -1.22
CA THR A 12 31.64 8.59 -2.50
C THR A 12 32.33 7.27 -2.84
N LYS A 13 32.41 6.32 -1.89
CA LYS A 13 33.04 5.00 -2.08
C LYS A 13 32.00 3.92 -2.29
N MET A 14 32.23 3.04 -3.28
CA MET A 14 31.41 1.88 -3.57
C MET A 14 32.14 0.61 -3.13
N LEU A 15 31.47 -0.20 -2.30
CA LEU A 15 31.89 -1.56 -1.99
C LEU A 15 30.92 -2.50 -2.70
N SER A 16 31.45 -3.47 -3.45
CA SER A 16 30.65 -4.42 -4.22
C SER A 16 30.99 -5.86 -3.82
N VAL A 17 29.98 -6.71 -3.79
CA VAL A 17 30.07 -8.15 -3.52
C VAL A 17 29.18 -8.84 -4.54
N ARG A 18 29.62 -9.98 -5.08
CA ARG A 18 28.81 -10.80 -5.99
C ARG A 18 27.90 -11.72 -5.17
N PHE A 19 26.66 -11.84 -5.62
CA PHE A 19 25.65 -12.73 -5.03
C PHE A 19 25.16 -13.68 -6.12
N ASN A 20 24.79 -14.90 -5.72
CA ASN A 20 23.97 -15.75 -6.57
C ASN A 20 22.50 -15.27 -6.55
N GLU A 21 21.64 -15.87 -7.38
CA GLU A 21 20.24 -15.46 -7.50
C GLU A 21 19.46 -15.60 -6.19
N GLN A 22 19.63 -16.74 -5.50
CA GLN A 22 18.92 -17.02 -4.24
C GLN A 22 19.29 -16.00 -3.15
N GLU A 23 20.57 -15.66 -3.03
CA GLU A 23 21.06 -14.66 -2.08
C GLU A 23 20.53 -13.26 -2.41
N ALA A 24 20.52 -12.89 -3.70
CA ALA A 24 20.01 -11.61 -4.14
C ALA A 24 18.51 -11.45 -3.83
N ASP A 25 17.72 -12.50 -4.04
CA ASP A 25 16.28 -12.49 -3.78
C ASP A 25 15.95 -12.53 -2.29
N ALA A 26 16.69 -13.31 -1.50
CA ALA A 26 16.58 -13.28 -0.05
C ALA A 26 16.85 -11.87 0.50
N LEU A 27 17.89 -11.20 -0.01
CA LEU A 27 18.27 -9.85 0.40
C LEU A 27 17.22 -8.79 0.01
N ARG A 28 16.65 -8.88 -1.20
CA ARG A 28 15.55 -8.01 -1.64
C ARG A 28 14.33 -8.20 -0.75
N SER A 29 13.95 -9.45 -0.50
CA SER A 29 12.81 -9.79 0.36
C SER A 29 12.96 -9.27 1.78
N LEU A 30 14.19 -9.30 2.33
CA LEU A 30 14.48 -8.77 3.65
C LEU A 30 14.41 -7.23 3.66
N ALA A 31 14.88 -6.59 2.60
CA ALA A 31 14.84 -5.14 2.46
C ALA A 31 13.39 -4.63 2.36
N ASP A 32 12.56 -5.32 1.58
CA ASP A 32 11.15 -5.00 1.41
C ASP A 32 10.36 -5.17 2.71
N ARG A 33 10.57 -6.27 3.44
CA ARG A 33 9.98 -6.48 4.77
C ARG A 33 10.40 -5.41 5.77
N ALA A 34 11.64 -4.94 5.69
CA ALA A 34 12.14 -3.86 6.54
C ALA A 34 11.70 -2.46 6.10
N GLY A 35 11.06 -2.31 4.93
CA GLY A 35 10.73 -1.01 4.34
C GLY A 35 11.96 -0.17 4.01
N LEU A 36 13.07 -0.82 3.65
CA LEU A 36 14.35 -0.17 3.37
C LEU A 36 14.82 -0.49 1.95
N SER A 37 15.66 0.38 1.38
CA SER A 37 16.46 -0.05 0.23
C SER A 37 17.50 -1.09 0.65
N VAL A 38 17.90 -1.98 -0.27
CA VAL A 38 18.94 -2.99 -0.04
C VAL A 38 20.21 -2.39 0.56
N SER A 39 20.71 -1.29 -0.01
CA SER A 39 21.91 -0.62 0.50
C SER A 39 21.74 -0.03 1.90
N SER A 40 20.51 0.37 2.27
CA SER A 40 20.21 0.88 3.61
C SER A 40 20.10 -0.25 4.63
N LEU A 41 19.48 -1.37 4.25
CA LEU A 41 19.44 -2.59 5.05
C LEU A 41 20.86 -3.10 5.33
N MET A 42 21.69 -3.24 4.29
CA MET A 42 23.09 -3.68 4.42
C MET A 42 23.88 -2.75 5.34
N ARG A 43 23.72 -1.43 5.17
CA ARG A 43 24.42 -0.47 6.03
C ARG A 43 23.96 -0.55 7.49
N ARG A 44 22.66 -0.73 7.72
CA ARG A 44 22.12 -0.93 9.07
C ARG A 44 22.70 -2.20 9.69
N ALA A 45 22.73 -3.30 8.95
CA ALA A 45 23.24 -4.58 9.44
C ALA A 45 24.75 -4.54 9.71
N LEU A 46 25.55 -3.95 8.82
CA LEU A 46 27.00 -3.98 8.90
C LEU A 46 27.60 -2.89 9.80
N LEU A 47 26.98 -1.70 9.85
CA LEU A 47 27.53 -0.54 10.56
C LEU A 47 26.66 -0.10 11.75
N ASN A 48 25.64 -0.91 12.12
CA ASN A 48 24.65 -0.60 13.15
C ASN A 48 24.07 0.83 13.07
N THR A 49 23.99 1.38 11.85
CA THR A 49 23.64 2.78 11.62
C THR A 49 22.14 2.88 11.34
N PRO A 50 21.39 3.77 12.00
CA PRO A 50 19.98 3.95 11.71
C PRO A 50 19.78 4.45 10.27
N PRO A 51 18.82 3.89 9.51
CA PRO A 51 18.58 4.28 8.14
C PRO A 51 18.04 5.72 8.08
N PRO A 52 18.53 6.55 7.14
CA PRO A 52 18.00 7.90 6.97
C PRO A 52 16.53 7.84 6.55
N ARG A 53 15.73 8.85 6.94
CA ARG A 53 14.28 8.89 6.64
C ARG A 53 13.98 8.68 5.15
N ALA A 54 14.79 9.24 4.25
CA ALA A 54 14.66 9.09 2.80
C ALA A 54 14.94 7.67 2.27
N ALA A 55 15.57 6.79 3.06
CA ALA A 55 15.80 5.40 2.68
C ALA A 55 14.65 4.47 3.09
N ARG A 56 13.66 4.99 3.82
CA ARG A 56 12.41 4.30 4.08
C ARG A 56 11.60 4.32 2.79
N ARG A 57 11.35 3.14 2.23
CA ARG A 57 10.45 2.99 1.09
C ARG A 57 9.06 2.69 1.61
N PRO A 58 8.00 3.23 1.00
CA PRO A 58 6.67 2.68 1.20
C PRO A 58 6.75 1.20 0.85
N THR A 59 6.51 0.32 1.81
CA THR A 59 6.44 -1.12 1.55
C THR A 59 5.33 -1.38 0.53
N VAL A 60 5.32 -2.57 -0.10
CA VAL A 60 4.21 -2.99 -0.98
C VAL A 60 2.84 -2.73 -0.32
N ASN A 61 2.76 -2.89 1.01
CA ASN A 61 1.59 -2.55 1.81
C ASN A 61 1.16 -1.08 1.72
N HIS A 62 2.05 -0.10 1.60
CA HIS A 62 1.65 1.31 1.54
C HIS A 62 0.89 1.67 0.26
N LYS A 63 1.25 1.07 -0.89
CA LYS A 63 0.51 1.33 -2.15
C LYS A 63 -0.87 0.69 -2.10
N ALA A 64 -0.94 -0.56 -1.61
CA ALA A 64 -2.20 -1.26 -1.37
C ALA A 64 -3.09 -0.48 -0.38
N VAL A 65 -2.54 -0.04 0.75
CA VAL A 65 -3.25 0.78 1.75
C VAL A 65 -3.72 2.11 1.17
N ALA A 66 -2.93 2.78 0.34
CA ALA A 66 -3.35 4.02 -0.32
C ALA A 66 -4.53 3.80 -1.28
N GLN A 67 -4.53 2.69 -2.03
CA GLN A 67 -5.65 2.31 -2.90
C GLN A 67 -6.91 1.98 -2.09
N LEU A 68 -6.77 1.26 -0.98
CA LEU A 68 -7.85 0.96 -0.05
C LEU A 68 -8.49 2.22 0.55
N LEU A 69 -7.66 3.15 1.03
CA LEU A 69 -8.14 4.43 1.56
C LEU A 69 -8.88 5.25 0.50
N GLY A 70 -8.43 5.20 -0.76
CA GLY A 70 -9.11 5.85 -1.87
C GLY A 70 -10.50 5.26 -2.15
N GLN A 71 -10.62 3.93 -2.16
CA GLN A 71 -11.93 3.27 -2.33
C GLN A 71 -12.87 3.55 -1.15
N LEU A 72 -12.35 3.53 0.09
CA LEU A 72 -13.14 3.83 1.28
C LEU A 72 -13.70 5.26 1.26
N GLY A 73 -12.92 6.23 0.76
CA GLY A 73 -13.37 7.61 0.58
C GLY A 73 -14.53 7.76 -0.41
N LYS A 74 -14.57 6.94 -1.47
CA LYS A 74 -15.69 6.92 -2.43
C LYS A 74 -16.96 6.39 -1.77
N ILE A 75 -16.87 5.29 -1.02
CA ILE A 75 -18.00 4.74 -0.26
C ILE A 75 -18.55 5.76 0.74
N GLY A 76 -17.66 6.39 1.53
CA GLY A 76 -18.09 7.41 2.49
C GLY A 76 -18.84 8.57 1.84
N THR A 77 -18.40 8.97 0.65
CA THR A 77 -19.09 9.99 -0.17
C THR A 77 -20.49 9.54 -0.58
N ASN A 78 -20.62 8.30 -1.08
CA ASN A 78 -21.90 7.77 -1.57
C ASN A 78 -22.89 7.56 -0.42
N ILE A 79 -22.46 7.02 0.72
CA ILE A 79 -23.29 6.92 1.94
C ILE A 79 -23.76 8.30 2.40
N ASN A 80 -22.90 9.31 2.38
CA ASN A 80 -23.26 10.67 2.76
C ASN A 80 -24.31 11.29 1.81
N GLN A 81 -24.22 10.97 0.52
CA GLN A 81 -25.23 11.40 -0.46
C GLN A 81 -26.59 10.71 -0.21
N LEU A 82 -26.59 9.42 0.11
CA LEU A 82 -27.79 8.67 0.49
C LEU A 82 -28.44 9.22 1.75
N ALA A 83 -27.64 9.49 2.79
CA ALA A 83 -28.12 10.10 4.03
C ALA A 83 -28.73 11.49 3.77
N LYS A 84 -28.12 12.31 2.90
CA LYS A 84 -28.68 13.60 2.49
C LYS A 84 -30.00 13.46 1.73
N GLN A 85 -30.12 12.51 0.82
CA GLN A 85 -31.35 12.25 0.08
C GLN A 85 -32.47 11.72 0.98
N ALA A 86 -32.11 10.86 1.95
CA ALA A 86 -33.02 10.37 2.98
C ALA A 86 -33.55 11.50 3.85
N ASN A 87 -32.66 12.34 4.38
CA ASN A 87 -33.03 13.50 5.20
C ASN A 87 -33.86 14.53 4.42
N ALA A 88 -33.72 14.59 3.10
CA ALA A 88 -34.53 15.44 2.22
C ALA A 88 -35.90 14.82 1.85
N GLY A 89 -36.25 13.65 2.39
CA GLY A 89 -37.50 12.94 2.08
C GLY A 89 -37.57 12.37 0.66
N ARG A 90 -36.43 12.22 -0.03
CA ARG A 90 -36.32 11.74 -1.42
C ARG A 90 -35.75 10.32 -1.52
N PHE A 91 -35.85 9.53 -0.45
CA PHE A 91 -35.29 8.20 -0.38
C PHE A 91 -36.04 7.23 -1.32
N GLN A 92 -35.33 6.56 -2.22
CA GLN A 92 -35.88 5.51 -3.08
C GLN A 92 -35.23 4.17 -2.71
N ALA A 93 -35.95 3.06 -2.86
CA ALA A 93 -35.44 1.74 -2.48
C ALA A 93 -34.13 1.36 -3.22
N ASN A 94 -34.04 1.75 -4.49
CA ASN A 94 -32.89 1.52 -5.38
C ASN A 94 -31.60 2.22 -4.89
N SER A 95 -31.72 3.18 -3.97
CA SER A 95 -30.58 3.91 -3.40
C SER A 95 -29.73 3.03 -2.48
N ILE A 96 -30.32 1.97 -1.90
CA ILE A 96 -29.60 0.97 -1.07
C ILE A 96 -28.78 0.01 -1.94
N GLU A 97 -29.33 -0.44 -3.07
CA GLU A 97 -28.65 -1.35 -4.00
C GLU A 97 -27.35 -0.75 -4.56
N LEU A 98 -27.35 0.54 -4.89
CA LEU A 98 -26.16 1.26 -5.35
C LEU A 98 -25.04 1.27 -4.30
N ALA A 99 -25.36 1.53 -3.03
CA ALA A 99 -24.37 1.47 -1.96
C ALA A 99 -23.85 0.04 -1.70
N MET A 100 -24.71 -0.97 -1.89
CA MET A 100 -24.28 -2.37 -1.77
C MET A 100 -23.31 -2.77 -2.90
N GLN A 101 -23.52 -2.28 -4.13
CA GLN A 101 -22.57 -2.46 -5.24
C GLN A 101 -21.22 -1.81 -4.94
N ASP A 102 -21.20 -0.57 -4.47
CA ASP A 102 -19.95 0.11 -4.08
C ASP A 102 -19.18 -0.67 -3.01
N LEU A 103 -19.90 -1.25 -2.04
CA LEU A 103 -19.32 -2.06 -0.98
C LEU A 103 -18.73 -3.38 -1.49
N MET A 104 -19.39 -4.01 -2.47
CA MET A 104 -18.88 -5.23 -3.12
C MET A 104 -17.62 -4.96 -3.96
N GLU A 105 -17.54 -3.83 -4.65
CA GLU A 105 -16.32 -3.42 -5.36
C GLU A 105 -15.15 -3.21 -4.39
N LEU A 106 -15.40 -2.58 -3.24
CA LEU A 106 -14.36 -2.38 -2.23
C LEU A 106 -13.92 -3.69 -1.60
N ARG A 107 -14.85 -4.60 -1.29
CA ARG A 107 -14.51 -5.96 -0.80
C ARG A 107 -13.58 -6.66 -1.79
N THR A 108 -13.87 -6.58 -3.08
CA THR A 108 -13.06 -7.20 -4.13
C THR A 108 -11.66 -6.60 -4.21
N ALA A 109 -11.55 -5.26 -4.19
CA ALA A 109 -10.27 -4.57 -4.16
C ALA A 109 -9.43 -4.91 -2.90
N CYS A 110 -10.08 -5.09 -1.75
CA CYS A 110 -9.44 -5.57 -0.52
C CYS A 110 -8.88 -6.97 -0.66
N LEU A 111 -9.65 -7.91 -1.20
CA LEU A 111 -9.21 -9.29 -1.35
C LEU A 111 -8.04 -9.39 -2.33
N GLN A 112 -8.11 -8.68 -3.47
CA GLN A 112 -7.00 -8.60 -4.42
C GLN A 112 -5.72 -8.00 -3.79
N ALA A 113 -5.86 -6.92 -3.02
CA ALA A 113 -4.73 -6.30 -2.32
C ALA A 113 -4.10 -7.23 -1.26
N LEU A 114 -4.87 -8.17 -0.71
CA LEU A 114 -4.42 -9.19 0.24
C LEU A 114 -3.99 -10.50 -0.44
N GLY A 115 -4.03 -10.60 -1.77
CA GLY A 115 -3.70 -11.81 -2.51
C GLY A 115 -4.71 -12.95 -2.33
N ARG A 116 -5.98 -12.62 -2.05
CA ARG A 116 -7.09 -13.58 -1.91
C ARG A 116 -8.09 -13.38 -3.05
N GLU A 117 -8.69 -14.46 -3.52
CA GLU A 117 -9.81 -14.38 -4.46
C GLU A 117 -11.13 -14.12 -3.71
N PRO A 118 -12.05 -13.34 -4.29
CA PRO A 118 -13.41 -13.26 -3.80
C PRO A 118 -14.08 -14.63 -3.91
N ASP A 119 -14.70 -15.09 -2.82
CA ASP A 119 -15.52 -16.30 -2.85
C ASP A 119 -16.49 -16.21 -4.02
N SER A 120 -16.44 -17.20 -4.91
CA SER A 120 -17.48 -17.37 -5.92
C SER A 120 -18.79 -17.63 -5.19
N PRO A 121 -19.93 -17.02 -5.60
CA PRO A 121 -21.21 -17.41 -5.05
C PRO A 121 -21.38 -18.93 -5.22
N PRO A 122 -22.04 -19.63 -4.28
CA PRO A 122 -22.25 -21.06 -4.40
C PRO A 122 -22.91 -21.33 -5.76
N ASP A 123 -22.34 -22.27 -6.51
CA ASP A 123 -22.98 -22.79 -7.71
C ASP A 123 -24.35 -23.34 -7.29
N ASP A 124 -25.40 -22.59 -7.58
CA ASP A 124 -26.76 -23.12 -7.60
C ASP A 124 -26.85 -24.09 -8.80
N GLN A 125 -26.38 -25.32 -8.60
CA GLN A 125 -26.69 -26.45 -9.47
C GLN A 125 -28.00 -27.08 -8.99
N ASP A 126 -29.04 -26.82 -9.79
CA ASP A 126 -30.33 -27.50 -9.99
C ASP A 126 -30.93 -28.38 -8.87
#